data_AF-A0A9P6RHQ7-F1
#
_entry.id   AF-A0A9P6RHQ7-F1
#
_cell.length_a   1.000
_cell.length_b   1.000
_cell.length_c   1.000
_cell.angle_alpha   90.00
_cell.angle_beta   90.00
_cell.angle_gamma   90.00
#
_symmetry.space_group_name_H-M   'P 1'
#
loop_
_entity.id
_entity.type
_entity.pdbx_description
1 polymer ?
#
loop_
_entity_poly.entity_id
_entity_poly.type
_entity_poly.pdbx_seq_one_letter_code
_entity_poly.pdbx_strand_id
1 'polypeptide(L)'
;MKLTAATVLASCAPSLAFALVGITWSIPGVPSTGLNSVTFPLSLAQTPHETGYYFAQQFNFVGQQDVGYTGLQPRPDANGRPAIHAVFSSFIAGTTTNDANCGSGADGGPGVSCGVEFSAPYSNGYNLEIVNTGGTTWTGTAVDSTTGDRVHIGTYTLPAGTQGIKGSQVGFVEYYPWNSGTHTCSSLPYAYVTFGYPVSPSGIGSLGDAYEYGDCVGNVAFKNSRSAGGIDVQVGFNPGTARN
;
A
#
# COMPACT_ATOMS: atom_id res chain seq x y z
N MET A 1 -35.83 -32.69 12.60
CA MET A 1 -35.34 -31.78 11.56
C MET A 1 -34.30 -30.86 12.20
N LYS A 2 -33.00 -31.14 12.02
CA LYS A 2 -31.92 -30.38 12.67
C LYS A 2 -31.59 -29.19 11.78
N LEU A 3 -31.88 -27.97 12.23
CA LEU A 3 -31.39 -26.76 11.58
C LEU A 3 -29.90 -26.63 11.93
N THR A 4 -29.03 -26.94 10.98
CA THR A 4 -27.63 -26.50 10.99
C THR A 4 -27.62 -25.01 10.69
N ALA A 5 -27.29 -24.20 11.71
CA ALA A 5 -26.99 -22.80 11.55
C ALA A 5 -25.74 -22.65 10.68
N ALA A 6 -25.88 -22.06 9.50
CA ALA A 6 -24.75 -21.64 8.69
C ALA A 6 -24.09 -20.46 9.39
N THR A 7 -22.91 -20.70 9.98
CA THR A 7 -22.02 -19.64 10.44
C THR A 7 -21.54 -18.88 9.21
N VAL A 8 -22.10 -17.71 8.96
CA VAL A 8 -21.54 -16.75 8.01
C VAL A 8 -20.23 -16.27 8.62
N LEU A 9 -19.11 -16.84 8.17
CA LEU A 9 -17.80 -16.23 8.35
C LEU A 9 -17.86 -14.89 7.63
N ALA A 10 -17.99 -13.81 8.40
CA ALA A 10 -17.76 -12.47 7.89
C ALA A 10 -16.32 -12.45 7.35
N SER A 11 -16.16 -12.49 6.04
CA SER A 11 -14.89 -12.19 5.39
C SER A 11 -14.56 -10.75 5.75
N CYS A 12 -13.66 -10.57 6.72
CA CYS A 12 -12.99 -9.29 6.92
C CYS A 12 -12.10 -9.06 5.69
N ALA A 13 -12.71 -8.62 4.58
CA ALA A 13 -11.95 -7.84 3.62
C ALA A 13 -11.31 -6.71 4.44
N PRO A 14 -9.98 -6.56 4.47
CA PRO A 14 -9.34 -5.47 5.18
C PRO A 14 -10.06 -4.19 4.76
N SER A 15 -10.59 -3.48 5.75
CA SER A 15 -11.59 -2.48 5.52
C SER A 15 -10.97 -1.34 4.71
N LEU A 16 -11.22 -1.34 3.40
CA LEU A 16 -11.06 -0.13 2.60
C LEU A 16 -12.00 0.98 3.12
N ALA A 17 -12.91 0.70 4.05
CA ALA A 17 -13.94 1.59 4.59
C ALA A 17 -13.44 2.96 5.06
N PHE A 18 -12.14 3.16 5.28
CA PHE A 18 -11.55 4.43 5.71
C PHE A 18 -10.45 4.98 4.80
N ALA A 19 -10.10 4.27 3.73
CA ALA A 19 -9.22 4.82 2.72
C ALA A 19 -9.99 5.80 1.83
N LEU A 20 -9.32 6.90 1.47
CA LEU A 20 -9.92 8.10 0.91
C LEU A 20 -9.92 8.11 -0.61
N VAL A 21 -8.87 7.52 -1.20
CA VAL A 21 -8.61 7.55 -2.64
C VAL A 21 -8.20 6.17 -3.11
N GLY A 22 -8.73 5.74 -4.26
CA GLY A 22 -8.37 4.51 -4.94
C GLY A 22 -7.67 4.80 -6.26
N ILE A 23 -6.70 3.95 -6.64
CA ILE A 23 -5.98 4.02 -7.90
C ILE A 23 -5.88 2.60 -8.48
N THR A 24 -6.55 2.31 -9.59
CA THR A 24 -6.43 0.98 -10.21
C THR A 24 -5.08 0.83 -10.90
N TRP A 25 -4.53 -0.38 -10.89
CA TRP A 25 -3.33 -0.72 -11.65
C TRP A 25 -3.49 -2.05 -12.38
N SER A 26 -2.79 -2.20 -13.50
CA SER A 26 -2.74 -3.47 -14.23
C SER A 26 -1.40 -3.67 -14.94
N ILE A 27 -1.00 -4.91 -15.16
CA ILE A 27 0.19 -5.32 -15.91
C ILE A 27 -0.28 -6.23 -17.06
N PRO A 28 0.16 -6.00 -18.31
CA PRO A 28 -0.20 -6.85 -19.43
C PRO A 28 0.56 -8.19 -19.40
N GLY A 29 0.05 -9.20 -20.10
CA GLY A 29 0.79 -10.44 -20.34
C GLY A 29 1.13 -11.25 -19.08
N VAL A 30 0.31 -11.16 -18.03
CA VAL A 30 0.51 -11.93 -16.80
C VAL A 30 0.15 -13.40 -17.03
N PRO A 31 1.04 -14.35 -16.70
CA PRO A 31 0.74 -15.79 -16.77
C PRO A 31 -0.46 -16.18 -15.90
N SER A 32 -1.13 -17.28 -16.21
CA SER A 32 -2.23 -17.80 -15.37
C SER A 32 -1.78 -18.17 -13.94
N THR A 33 -0.49 -18.46 -13.77
CA THR A 33 0.15 -18.69 -12.47
C THR A 33 0.49 -17.41 -11.72
N GLY A 34 0.30 -16.23 -12.31
CA GLY A 34 0.66 -14.93 -11.76
C GLY A 34 2.11 -14.51 -12.01
N LEU A 35 2.43 -13.29 -11.59
CA LEU A 35 3.76 -12.68 -11.61
C LEU A 35 4.60 -13.21 -10.44
N ASN A 36 5.89 -13.47 -10.65
CA ASN A 36 6.83 -13.78 -9.57
C ASN A 36 7.48 -12.53 -8.95
N SER A 37 7.28 -11.37 -9.56
CA SER A 37 7.73 -10.10 -9.02
C SER A 37 6.92 -8.95 -9.57
N VAL A 38 6.75 -7.91 -8.76
CA VAL A 38 6.18 -6.63 -9.17
C VAL A 38 6.90 -5.51 -8.42
N THR A 39 7.11 -4.38 -9.09
CA THR A 39 7.69 -3.17 -8.52
C THR A 39 6.68 -2.05 -8.60
N PHE A 40 6.46 -1.35 -7.50
CA PHE A 40 5.60 -0.18 -7.41
C PHE A 40 6.43 1.07 -7.09
N PRO A 41 6.68 1.95 -8.08
CA PRO A 41 7.32 3.23 -7.81
C PRO A 41 6.38 4.18 -7.05
N LEU A 42 6.91 4.88 -6.06
CA LEU A 42 6.20 5.87 -5.23
C LEU A 42 7.12 7.07 -4.97
N SER A 43 6.55 8.28 -4.91
CA SER A 43 7.28 9.50 -4.50
C SER A 43 6.49 10.29 -3.47
N LEU A 44 7.19 10.71 -2.41
CA LEU A 44 6.65 11.47 -1.28
C LEU A 44 7.08 12.96 -1.31
N ALA A 45 7.68 13.42 -2.41
CA ALA A 45 8.45 14.66 -2.46
C ALA A 45 7.74 15.94 -2.00
N GLN A 46 6.41 15.97 -2.05
CA GLN A 46 5.61 17.13 -1.64
C GLN A 46 4.75 16.86 -0.40
N THR A 47 4.83 15.67 0.19
CA THR A 47 4.05 15.35 1.39
C THR A 47 4.76 15.91 2.64
N PRO A 48 4.00 16.43 3.62
CA PRO A 48 4.57 16.83 4.90
C PRO A 48 5.26 15.66 5.62
N HIS A 49 6.31 15.97 6.38
CA HIS A 49 6.99 15.02 7.25
C HIS A 49 6.18 14.84 8.54
N GLU A 50 5.01 14.22 8.40
CA GLU A 50 4.04 14.06 9.47
C GLU A 50 3.49 12.64 9.47
N THR A 51 3.10 12.16 10.65
CA THR A 51 2.45 10.86 10.77
C THR A 51 0.98 10.96 10.36
N GLY A 52 0.43 9.89 9.81
CA GLY A 52 -1.03 9.73 9.63
C GLY A 52 -1.43 9.20 8.26
N TYR A 53 -0.61 9.43 7.23
CA TYR A 53 -0.88 8.91 5.90
C TYR A 53 -0.24 7.56 5.63
N TYR A 54 -0.94 6.74 4.87
CA TYR A 54 -0.41 5.55 4.22
C TYR A 54 -0.73 5.57 2.72
N PHE A 55 0.31 5.47 1.90
CA PHE A 55 0.20 5.39 0.45
C PHE A 55 0.65 4.00 0.02
N ALA A 56 -0.27 3.21 -0.54
CA ALA A 56 -0.03 1.79 -0.72
C ALA A 56 -0.58 1.25 -2.02
N GLN A 57 -0.01 0.14 -2.46
CA GLN A 57 -0.50 -0.69 -3.55
C GLN A 57 -0.91 -2.04 -2.99
N GLN A 58 -2.18 -2.42 -3.19
CA GLN A 58 -2.61 -3.79 -2.89
C GLN A 58 -2.33 -4.71 -4.07
N PHE A 59 -2.25 -5.99 -3.78
CA PHE A 59 -2.15 -7.06 -4.76
C PHE A 59 -2.85 -8.31 -4.22
N ASN A 60 -3.36 -9.16 -5.12
CA ASN A 60 -3.83 -10.49 -4.77
C ASN A 60 -2.88 -11.54 -5.31
N PHE A 61 -2.87 -12.70 -4.67
CA PHE A 61 -2.19 -13.88 -5.19
C PHE A 61 -3.17 -14.81 -5.90
N VAL A 62 -2.70 -15.49 -6.95
CA VAL A 62 -3.43 -16.60 -7.57
C VAL A 62 -3.57 -17.72 -6.53
N GLY A 63 -4.78 -18.25 -6.40
CA GLY A 63 -5.13 -19.26 -5.37
C GLY A 63 -5.57 -18.67 -4.03
N GLN A 64 -5.59 -17.34 -3.87
CA GLN A 64 -6.00 -16.65 -2.64
C GLN A 64 -7.13 -15.64 -2.90
N GLN A 65 -7.96 -15.43 -1.88
CA GLN A 65 -9.06 -14.44 -1.88
C GLN A 65 -8.62 -13.12 -1.26
N ASP A 66 -7.89 -13.18 -0.15
CA ASP A 66 -7.40 -12.00 0.55
C ASP A 66 -6.22 -11.34 -0.19
N VAL A 67 -5.92 -10.11 0.22
CA VAL A 67 -4.90 -9.25 -0.39
C VAL A 67 -3.58 -9.30 0.39
N GLY A 68 -2.52 -8.82 -0.24
CA GLY A 68 -1.41 -8.18 0.45
C GLY A 68 -1.32 -6.72 0.03
N TYR A 69 -0.51 -5.93 0.73
CA TYR A 69 -0.15 -4.59 0.30
C TYR A 69 1.33 -4.30 0.54
N THR A 70 1.82 -3.26 -0.12
CA THR A 70 3.06 -2.59 0.24
C THR A 70 2.92 -1.09 0.04
N GLY A 71 3.61 -0.30 0.85
CA GLY A 71 3.49 1.14 0.77
C GLY A 71 4.47 1.87 1.68
N LEU A 72 4.34 3.19 1.68
CA LEU A 72 5.12 4.11 2.49
C LEU A 72 4.21 5.00 3.35
N GLN A 73 4.66 5.26 4.57
CA GLN A 73 4.06 6.19 5.51
C GLN A 73 5.09 7.29 5.81
N PRO A 74 4.75 8.56 5.56
CA PRO A 74 5.56 9.67 6.03
C PRO A 74 5.68 9.65 7.56
N ARG A 75 6.84 10.06 8.08
CA ARG A 75 7.08 10.27 9.51
C ARG A 75 7.64 11.68 9.76
N PRO A 76 7.49 12.21 10.98
CA PRO A 76 8.31 13.32 11.45
C PRO A 76 9.80 13.00 11.36
N ASP A 77 10.61 14.05 11.15
CA ASP A 77 12.06 13.90 11.20
C ASP A 77 12.51 13.30 12.53
N ALA A 78 13.40 12.31 12.44
CA ALA A 78 14.02 11.65 13.57
C ALA A 78 15.48 12.09 13.68
N ASN A 79 15.85 12.68 14.82
CA ASN A 79 17.22 13.19 15.06
C ASN A 79 17.70 14.17 13.96
N GLY A 80 16.80 15.03 13.48
CA GLY A 80 17.08 16.02 12.44
C GLY A 80 17.27 15.41 11.04
N ARG A 81 16.81 14.18 10.81
CA ARG A 81 16.86 13.52 9.51
C ARG A 81 15.46 13.07 9.08
N PRO A 82 15.14 13.10 7.78
CA PRO A 82 13.92 12.53 7.26
C PRO A 82 13.77 11.06 7.65
N ALA A 83 12.55 10.64 7.95
CA ALA A 83 12.21 9.26 8.29
C ALA A 83 10.99 8.81 7.47
N ILE A 84 11.05 7.60 6.94
CA ILE A 84 9.95 6.98 6.20
C ILE A 84 9.72 5.61 6.82
N HIS A 85 8.45 5.25 7.02
CA HIS A 85 8.08 3.90 7.42
C HIS A 85 7.53 3.13 6.23
N ALA A 86 8.22 2.05 5.83
CA ALA A 86 7.78 1.16 4.77
C ALA A 86 7.05 -0.05 5.36
N VAL A 87 6.02 -0.50 4.66
CA VAL A 87 5.16 -1.62 5.08
C VAL A 87 5.05 -2.65 3.96
N PHE A 88 5.03 -3.93 4.32
CA PHE A 88 4.76 -5.05 3.43
C PHE A 88 3.99 -6.12 4.20
N SER A 89 2.74 -6.37 3.82
CA SER A 89 1.83 -7.21 4.61
C SER A 89 1.00 -8.14 3.75
N SER A 90 0.63 -9.27 4.34
CA SER A 90 -0.29 -10.26 3.81
C SER A 90 -1.45 -10.43 4.79
N PHE A 91 -2.67 -10.37 4.28
CA PHE A 91 -3.90 -10.65 5.04
C PHE A 91 -4.34 -12.12 4.94
N ILE A 92 -3.54 -12.93 4.24
CA ILE A 92 -3.88 -14.32 3.97
C ILE A 92 -3.64 -15.15 5.22
N ALA A 93 -4.70 -15.80 5.71
CA ALA A 93 -4.62 -16.71 6.84
C ALA A 93 -3.62 -17.84 6.59
N GLY A 94 -2.82 -18.18 7.61
CA GLY A 94 -1.75 -19.18 7.48
C GLY A 94 -0.45 -18.64 6.89
N THR A 95 -0.35 -17.33 6.60
CA THR A 95 0.95 -16.70 6.33
C THR A 95 1.85 -16.80 7.57
N THR A 96 3.13 -17.08 7.37
CA THR A 96 4.14 -17.23 8.43
C THR A 96 5.39 -16.41 8.12
N THR A 97 6.21 -16.15 9.12
CA THR A 97 7.47 -15.42 8.97
C THR A 97 8.45 -15.81 10.07
N ASN A 98 9.75 -15.67 9.79
CA ASN A 98 10.84 -15.71 10.77
C ASN A 98 11.65 -14.40 10.72
N ASP A 99 11.15 -13.41 10.02
CA ASP A 99 11.83 -12.14 9.80
C ASP A 99 11.63 -11.20 10.98
N ALA A 100 12.70 -10.54 11.43
CA ALA A 100 12.68 -9.68 12.59
C ALA A 100 11.83 -8.40 12.40
N ASN A 101 11.61 -7.98 11.16
CA ASN A 101 10.76 -6.83 10.84
C ASN A 101 9.27 -7.17 10.83
N CYS A 102 8.92 -8.45 10.97
CA CYS A 102 7.58 -8.96 10.77
C CYS A 102 6.94 -9.50 12.05
N GLY A 103 5.63 -9.31 12.17
CA GLY A 103 4.81 -9.83 13.25
C GLY A 103 3.60 -10.61 12.74
N SER A 104 3.02 -11.43 13.62
CA SER A 104 1.77 -12.13 13.32
C SER A 104 0.59 -11.16 13.26
N GLY A 105 -0.27 -11.35 12.26
CA GLY A 105 -1.46 -10.55 12.01
C GLY A 105 -1.21 -9.36 11.09
N ALA A 106 -2.26 -8.92 10.42
CA ALA A 106 -2.28 -7.71 9.60
C ALA A 106 -3.52 -6.89 9.97
N ASP A 107 -3.31 -5.66 10.47
CA ASP A 107 -4.35 -4.75 10.98
C ASP A 107 -5.32 -5.40 11.98
N GLY A 108 -4.77 -6.22 12.88
CA GLY A 108 -5.54 -6.97 13.88
C GLY A 108 -6.26 -8.21 13.33
N GLY A 109 -6.21 -8.45 12.03
CA GLY A 109 -6.72 -9.63 11.35
C GLY A 109 -5.67 -10.72 11.12
N PRO A 110 -6.04 -11.79 10.38
CA PRO A 110 -5.12 -12.87 10.00
C PRO A 110 -3.94 -12.38 9.14
N GLY A 111 -2.88 -13.20 9.10
CA GLY A 111 -1.76 -13.00 8.19
C GLY A 111 -0.47 -12.54 8.88
N VAL A 112 0.33 -11.73 8.19
CA VAL A 112 1.63 -11.20 8.66
C VAL A 112 1.78 -9.77 8.18
N SER A 113 2.28 -8.90 9.04
CA SER A 113 2.64 -7.52 8.69
C SER A 113 4.11 -7.29 9.00
N CYS A 114 4.83 -6.74 8.03
CA CYS A 114 6.22 -6.34 8.15
C CYS A 114 6.36 -4.83 8.04
N GLY A 115 7.24 -4.25 8.83
CA GLY A 115 7.50 -2.82 8.78
C GLY A 115 8.90 -2.44 9.21
N VAL A 116 9.44 -1.41 8.56
CA VAL A 116 10.75 -0.86 8.91
C VAL A 116 10.70 0.66 8.77
N GLU A 117 11.32 1.35 9.73
CA GLU A 117 11.61 2.76 9.59
C GLU A 117 13.04 2.95 9.10
N PHE A 118 13.23 3.82 8.11
CA PHE A 118 14.53 4.12 7.55
C PHE A 118 14.65 5.61 7.26
N SER A 119 15.88 6.12 7.29
CA SER A 119 16.17 7.52 7.00
C SER A 119 16.53 7.68 5.53
N ALA A 120 15.72 8.42 4.77
CA ALA A 120 15.97 8.68 3.37
C ALA A 120 15.27 9.98 2.88
N PRO A 121 15.81 10.69 1.89
CA PRO A 121 15.27 11.98 1.45
C PRO A 121 13.89 11.86 0.79
N TYR A 122 12.92 12.69 1.19
CA TYR A 122 11.59 12.68 0.56
C TYR A 122 11.62 13.13 -0.89
N SER A 123 12.63 13.91 -1.29
CA SER A 123 12.82 14.36 -2.67
C SER A 123 13.06 13.21 -3.66
N ASN A 124 13.44 12.02 -3.16
CA ASN A 124 13.73 10.86 -3.99
C ASN A 124 12.45 10.04 -4.26
N GLY A 125 12.47 9.27 -5.35
CA GLY A 125 11.49 8.21 -5.55
C GLY A 125 11.94 6.90 -4.91
N TYR A 126 10.99 6.03 -4.63
CA TYR A 126 11.25 4.71 -4.05
C TYR A 126 10.51 3.64 -4.84
N ASN A 127 11.24 2.63 -5.27
CA ASN A 127 10.69 1.44 -5.89
C ASN A 127 10.41 0.40 -4.81
N LEU A 128 9.14 0.07 -4.60
CA LEU A 128 8.73 -1.02 -3.71
C LEU A 128 8.74 -2.33 -4.50
N GLU A 129 9.80 -3.11 -4.34
CA GLU A 129 10.02 -4.39 -5.01
C GLU A 129 9.44 -5.53 -4.18
N ILE A 130 8.49 -6.27 -4.75
CA ILE A 130 7.92 -7.49 -4.17
C ILE A 130 8.36 -8.68 -5.03
N VAL A 131 9.11 -9.61 -4.44
CA VAL A 131 9.77 -10.70 -5.18
C VAL A 131 9.51 -12.04 -4.51
N ASN A 132 9.14 -13.06 -5.29
CA ASN A 132 9.12 -14.45 -4.86
C ASN A 132 10.56 -14.96 -4.77
N THR A 133 10.99 -15.35 -3.57
CA THR A 133 12.35 -15.82 -3.31
C THR A 133 12.47 -17.34 -3.22
N GLY A 134 11.39 -18.06 -3.52
CA GLY A 134 11.33 -19.52 -3.53
C GLY A 134 10.02 -20.06 -2.97
N GLY A 135 9.42 -21.03 -3.66
CA GLY A 135 8.15 -21.63 -3.25
C GLY A 135 7.05 -20.56 -3.10
N THR A 136 6.50 -20.44 -1.90
CA THR A 136 5.50 -19.43 -1.52
C THR A 136 6.07 -18.31 -0.65
N THR A 137 7.39 -18.15 -0.60
CA THR A 137 8.09 -17.12 0.16
C THR A 137 8.28 -15.85 -0.67
N TRP A 138 7.95 -14.71 -0.09
CA TRP A 138 7.98 -13.40 -0.71
C TRP A 138 8.73 -12.41 0.15
N THR A 139 9.49 -11.53 -0.50
CA THR A 139 10.27 -10.47 0.14
C THR A 139 9.87 -9.11 -0.41
N GLY A 140 9.65 -8.15 0.48
CA GLY A 140 9.43 -6.75 0.17
C GLY A 140 10.68 -5.92 0.43
N THR A 141 11.05 -5.05 -0.50
CA THR A 141 12.22 -4.16 -0.40
C THR A 141 11.86 -2.77 -0.92
N ALA A 142 12.24 -1.72 -0.18
CA ALA A 142 12.22 -0.35 -0.69
C ALA A 142 13.59 -0.02 -1.29
N VAL A 143 13.61 0.48 -2.53
CA VAL A 143 14.84 0.84 -3.24
C VAL A 143 14.79 2.31 -3.62
N ASP A 144 15.75 3.10 -3.15
CA ASP A 144 15.88 4.50 -3.56
C ASP A 144 16.18 4.55 -5.07
N SER A 145 15.31 5.21 -5.84
CA SER A 145 15.44 5.27 -7.30
C SER A 145 16.56 6.17 -7.79
N THR A 146 17.13 6.99 -6.89
CA THR A 146 18.24 7.92 -7.16
C THR A 146 19.58 7.30 -6.81
N THR A 147 19.70 6.67 -5.64
CA THR A 147 20.99 6.10 -5.17
C THR A 147 21.13 4.61 -5.41
N GLY A 148 20.02 3.88 -5.55
CA GLY A 148 19.99 2.42 -5.60
C GLY A 148 20.09 1.75 -4.23
N ASP A 149 20.11 2.52 -3.14
CA ASP A 149 20.15 1.97 -1.78
C ASP A 149 18.92 1.12 -1.50
N ARG A 150 19.12 -0.01 -0.82
CA ARG A 150 18.09 -1.02 -0.60
C ARG A 150 17.80 -1.17 0.88
N VAL A 151 16.52 -1.08 1.23
CA VAL A 151 16.00 -1.29 2.58
C VAL A 151 15.09 -2.50 2.57
N HIS A 152 15.50 -3.54 3.29
CA HIS A 152 14.70 -4.74 3.50
C HIS A 152 13.49 -4.42 4.39
N ILE A 153 12.28 -4.59 3.87
CA ILE A 153 11.04 -4.34 4.62
C ILE A 153 10.68 -5.59 5.42
N GLY A 154 10.70 -6.76 4.77
CA GLY A 154 10.43 -8.02 5.42
C GLY A 154 10.20 -9.18 4.46
N THR A 155 10.23 -10.39 4.99
CA THR A 155 9.95 -11.64 4.28
C THR A 155 8.83 -12.42 4.98
N TYR A 156 7.90 -12.98 4.20
CA TYR A 156 6.91 -13.92 4.71
C TYR A 156 6.67 -15.08 3.74
N THR A 157 6.13 -16.18 4.25
CA THR A 157 5.75 -17.37 3.48
C THR A 157 4.24 -17.56 3.51
N LEU A 158 3.63 -17.56 2.32
CA LEU A 158 2.20 -17.77 2.12
C LEU A 158 1.86 -19.27 2.23
N PRO A 159 0.61 -19.64 2.57
CA PRO A 159 0.20 -21.03 2.65
C PRO A 159 0.31 -21.77 1.31
N ALA A 160 0.40 -23.10 1.37
CA ALA A 160 0.48 -23.96 0.19
C ALA A 160 -0.71 -23.73 -0.77
N GLY A 161 -0.46 -23.89 -2.07
CA GLY A 161 -1.44 -23.61 -3.12
C GLY A 161 -1.48 -22.15 -3.59
N THR A 162 -0.79 -21.25 -2.88
CA THR A 162 -0.56 -19.88 -3.35
C THR A 162 0.44 -19.86 -4.50
N GLN A 163 0.16 -19.07 -5.54
CA GLN A 163 1.07 -18.89 -6.68
C GLN A 163 1.53 -17.42 -6.76
N GLY A 164 1.74 -16.91 -7.97
CA GLY A 164 2.19 -15.54 -8.23
C GLY A 164 1.13 -14.47 -7.96
N ILE A 165 1.56 -13.22 -8.06
CA ILE A 165 0.71 -12.03 -7.95
C ILE A 165 -0.17 -11.89 -9.18
N LYS A 166 -1.46 -11.61 -8.99
CA LYS A 166 -2.40 -11.31 -10.09
C LYS A 166 -2.00 -10.00 -10.77
N GLY A 167 -2.29 -9.89 -12.05
CA GLY A 167 -1.86 -8.77 -12.88
C GLY A 167 -2.64 -7.46 -12.70
N SER A 168 -3.58 -7.36 -11.76
CA SER A 168 -4.30 -6.12 -11.50
C SER A 168 -4.84 -6.08 -10.08
N GLN A 169 -4.87 -4.88 -9.51
CA GLN A 169 -5.55 -4.55 -8.26
C GLN A 169 -5.66 -3.02 -8.11
N VAL A 170 -5.77 -2.53 -6.88
CA VAL A 170 -6.03 -1.14 -6.51
C VAL A 170 -5.02 -0.70 -5.44
N GLY A 171 -4.40 0.45 -5.65
CA GLY A 171 -3.71 1.21 -4.61
C GLY A 171 -4.64 2.16 -3.89
N PHE A 172 -4.20 2.64 -2.74
CA PHE A 172 -4.99 3.51 -1.89
C PHE A 172 -4.17 4.60 -1.21
N VAL A 173 -4.87 5.69 -0.88
CA VAL A 173 -4.41 6.71 0.07
C VAL A 173 -5.32 6.66 1.28
N GLU A 174 -4.74 6.44 2.45
CA GLU A 174 -5.47 6.35 3.72
C GLU A 174 -4.90 7.34 4.72
N TYR A 175 -5.78 7.98 5.50
CA TYR A 175 -5.40 8.67 6.72
C TYR A 175 -5.79 7.82 7.93
N TYR A 176 -4.90 6.92 8.33
CA TYR A 176 -5.21 5.85 9.29
C TYR A 176 -5.64 6.33 10.70
N PRO A 177 -5.37 7.57 11.17
CA PRO A 177 -5.98 8.04 12.41
C PRO A 177 -7.51 8.06 12.38
N TRP A 178 -8.13 8.09 11.21
CA TRP A 178 -9.60 8.01 11.05
C TRP A 178 -10.15 6.57 11.12
N ASN A 179 -9.30 5.55 11.21
CA ASN A 179 -9.72 4.16 11.39
C ASN A 179 -10.28 3.89 12.79
N SER A 180 -10.27 4.90 13.67
CA SER A 180 -10.84 4.84 15.01
C SER A 180 -11.59 6.12 15.35
N GLY A 181 -12.78 5.99 15.94
CA GLY A 181 -13.56 7.13 16.41
C GLY A 181 -14.34 7.85 15.32
N THR A 182 -14.63 9.13 15.54
CA THR A 182 -15.36 10.00 14.61
C THR A 182 -14.40 11.00 13.97
N HIS A 183 -14.54 11.26 12.68
CA HIS A 183 -13.72 12.20 11.93
C HIS A 183 -14.52 13.35 11.33
N THR A 184 -13.81 14.36 10.81
CA THR A 184 -14.38 15.49 10.08
C THR A 184 -13.63 15.66 8.77
N CYS A 185 -14.30 15.46 7.64
CA CYS A 185 -13.66 15.48 6.33
C CYS A 185 -12.85 16.76 6.06
N SER A 186 -13.38 17.91 6.52
CA SER A 186 -12.74 19.23 6.34
C SER A 186 -11.51 19.49 7.23
N SER A 187 -11.13 18.55 8.11
CA SER A 187 -9.94 18.66 8.96
C SER A 187 -8.79 17.77 8.49
N LEU A 188 -8.90 17.20 7.28
CA LEU A 188 -7.88 16.30 6.76
C LEU A 188 -6.55 17.06 6.52
N PRO A 189 -5.42 16.64 7.11
CA PRO A 189 -4.12 17.26 6.85
C PRO A 189 -3.74 17.16 5.38
N TYR A 190 -2.99 18.12 4.84
CA TYR A 190 -2.51 18.03 3.47
C TYR A 190 -1.56 16.84 3.24
N ALA A 191 -1.71 16.17 2.11
CA ALA A 191 -0.76 15.19 1.60
C ALA A 191 -0.71 15.20 0.08
N TYR A 192 0.45 14.79 -0.45
CA TYR A 192 0.70 14.62 -1.87
C TYR A 192 1.56 13.39 -2.12
N VAL A 193 1.19 12.58 -3.10
CA VAL A 193 1.96 11.40 -3.49
C VAL A 193 1.89 11.21 -5.00
N THR A 194 2.99 10.75 -5.61
CA THR A 194 2.95 10.23 -6.98
C THR A 194 3.02 8.72 -6.93
N PHE A 195 2.02 8.05 -7.50
CA PHE A 195 2.03 6.63 -7.79
C PHE A 195 2.59 6.41 -9.19
N GLY A 196 3.66 5.63 -9.31
CA GLY A 196 4.25 5.30 -10.60
C GLY A 196 3.66 4.05 -11.24
N TYR A 197 3.89 3.92 -12.55
CA TYR A 197 3.47 2.74 -13.30
C TYR A 197 4.13 1.47 -12.74
N PRO A 198 3.37 0.42 -12.42
CA PRO A 198 3.96 -0.80 -11.88
C PRO A 198 4.79 -1.49 -12.94
N VAL A 199 5.88 -2.13 -12.54
CA VAL A 199 6.82 -2.81 -13.45
C VAL A 199 6.96 -4.26 -13.05
N SER A 200 7.01 -5.15 -14.03
CA SER A 200 7.36 -6.56 -13.85
C SER A 200 8.13 -7.07 -15.07
N PRO A 201 8.70 -8.29 -15.01
CA PRO A 201 9.27 -8.94 -16.18
C PRO A 201 8.28 -9.10 -17.35
N SER A 202 6.97 -9.13 -17.10
CA SER A 202 5.93 -9.16 -18.14
C SER A 202 5.72 -7.79 -18.84
N GLY A 203 6.31 -6.71 -18.32
CA GLY A 203 6.28 -5.39 -18.91
C GLY A 203 5.94 -4.27 -17.91
N ILE A 204 5.84 -3.05 -18.46
CA ILE A 204 5.36 -1.87 -17.75
C ILE A 204 3.83 -1.89 -17.77
N GLY A 205 3.24 -1.74 -16.60
CA GLY A 205 1.80 -1.69 -16.41
C GLY A 205 1.20 -0.30 -16.63
N SER A 206 -0.09 -0.19 -16.31
CA SER A 206 -0.88 1.03 -16.40
C SER A 206 -1.50 1.38 -15.06
N LEU A 207 -1.85 2.66 -14.92
CA LEU A 207 -2.64 3.20 -13.81
C LEU A 207 -3.93 3.81 -14.36
N GLY A 208 -5.07 3.46 -13.76
CA GLY A 208 -6.31 4.22 -13.92
C GLY A 208 -6.24 5.53 -13.16
N ASP A 209 -7.13 6.47 -13.49
CA ASP A 209 -7.21 7.75 -12.78
C ASP A 209 -7.55 7.51 -11.30
N ALA A 210 -7.00 8.36 -10.42
CA ALA A 210 -7.33 8.31 -9.00
C ALA A 210 -8.77 8.80 -8.78
N TYR A 211 -9.48 8.20 -7.82
CA TYR A 211 -10.85 8.56 -7.49
C TYR A 211 -11.09 8.52 -5.98
N GLU A 212 -11.91 9.44 -5.48
CA GLU A 212 -12.36 9.39 -4.07
C GLU A 212 -13.37 8.27 -3.86
N TYR A 213 -13.37 7.71 -2.66
CA TYR A 213 -14.44 6.85 -2.18
C TYR A 213 -14.58 6.97 -0.65
N GLY A 214 -15.59 6.32 -0.08
CA GLY A 214 -15.92 6.44 1.34
C GLY A 214 -16.90 7.58 1.62
N ASP A 215 -16.96 8.02 2.87
CA ASP A 215 -17.93 9.01 3.35
C ASP A 215 -17.49 10.47 3.14
N CYS A 216 -16.22 10.69 2.81
CA CYS A 216 -15.63 12.01 2.61
C CYS A 216 -15.49 12.45 1.15
N VAL A 217 -16.11 11.74 0.19
CA VAL A 217 -16.08 12.10 -1.24
C VAL A 217 -16.47 13.57 -1.45
N GLY A 218 -15.66 14.32 -2.19
CA GLY A 218 -15.87 15.74 -2.48
C GLY A 218 -15.57 16.69 -1.31
N ASN A 219 -15.14 16.18 -0.16
CA ASN A 219 -14.96 16.96 1.08
C ASN A 219 -13.53 16.99 1.61
N VAL A 220 -12.57 16.35 0.91
CA VAL A 220 -11.16 16.24 1.33
C VAL A 220 -10.18 16.95 0.41
N ALA A 221 -10.64 17.98 -0.31
CA ALA A 221 -9.83 18.77 -1.25
C ALA A 221 -9.01 17.91 -2.24
N PHE A 222 -9.60 16.79 -2.67
CA PHE A 222 -8.96 15.86 -3.57
C PHE A 222 -8.67 16.48 -4.93
N LYS A 223 -7.45 16.22 -5.43
CA LYS A 223 -7.06 16.50 -6.82
C LYS A 223 -6.20 15.35 -7.31
N ASN A 224 -6.28 15.07 -8.60
CA ASN A 224 -5.34 14.19 -9.27
C ASN A 224 -4.95 14.74 -10.64
N SER A 225 -3.76 14.36 -11.08
CA SER A 225 -3.26 14.68 -12.42
C SER A 225 -2.32 13.58 -12.90
N ARG A 226 -2.29 13.38 -14.22
CA ARG A 226 -1.26 12.53 -14.83
C ARG A 226 0.03 13.31 -15.00
N SER A 227 1.12 12.66 -14.66
CA SER A 227 2.49 13.13 -14.92
C SER A 227 3.23 12.09 -15.76
N ALA A 228 4.40 12.44 -16.28
CA ALA A 228 5.25 11.45 -16.96
C ALA A 228 5.65 10.29 -16.03
N GLY A 229 5.66 10.53 -14.72
CA GLY A 229 5.99 9.54 -13.70
C GLY A 229 4.83 8.62 -13.30
N GLY A 230 3.58 8.95 -13.63
CA GLY A 230 2.40 8.18 -13.24
C GLY A 230 1.19 9.06 -12.91
N ILE A 231 0.58 8.87 -11.74
CA ILE A 231 -0.53 9.68 -11.25
C ILE A 231 -0.14 10.36 -9.93
N ASP A 232 -0.30 11.67 -9.94
CA ASP A 232 -0.18 12.52 -8.76
C ASP A 232 -1.53 12.58 -8.06
N VAL A 233 -1.51 12.41 -6.74
CA VAL A 233 -2.68 12.44 -5.87
C VAL A 233 -2.43 13.44 -4.77
N GLN A 234 -3.38 14.37 -4.61
CA GLN A 234 -3.41 15.34 -3.53
C GLN A 234 -4.70 15.13 -2.72
N VAL A 235 -4.59 15.18 -1.40
CA VAL A 235 -5.72 15.24 -0.47
C VAL A 235 -5.42 16.21 0.68
N GLY A 236 -6.46 16.68 1.35
CA GLY A 236 -6.38 17.48 2.56
C GLY A 236 -6.01 18.96 2.35
N PHE A 237 -5.90 19.66 3.47
CA PHE A 237 -5.84 21.12 3.53
C PHE A 237 -4.52 21.60 4.15
N ASN A 238 -3.88 22.58 3.51
CA ASN A 238 -2.67 23.18 4.06
C ASN A 238 -3.02 24.04 5.29
N PRO A 239 -2.23 23.98 6.38
CA PRO A 239 -2.35 24.94 7.47
C PRO A 239 -1.94 26.33 6.96
N GLY A 240 -2.92 27.13 6.53
CA GLY A 240 -2.71 28.51 6.08
C GLY A 240 -3.44 28.92 4.80
N THR A 241 -3.99 27.98 4.03
CA THR A 241 -4.93 28.32 2.94
C THR A 241 -6.29 28.63 3.55
N ALA A 242 -6.62 29.91 3.67
CA ALA A 242 -7.94 30.37 4.09
C ALA A 242 -9.04 29.72 3.25
N ARG A 243 -10.12 29.29 3.91
CA ARG A 243 -11.34 28.82 3.26
C ARG A 243 -11.96 30.01 2.51
N ASN A 244 -12.18 29.87 1.21
CA ASN A 244 -13.16 30.69 0.50
C ASN A 244 -14.44 29.87 0.36
#